data_AF-A0A1G1AIM3-F1
#
_entry.id   AF-A0A1G1AIM3-F1
#
_cell.length_a   1.000
_cell.length_b   1.000
_cell.length_c   1.000
_cell.angle_alpha   90.00
_cell.angle_beta   90.00
_cell.angle_gamma   90.00
#
_symmetry.space_group_name_H-M   'P 1'
#
loop_
_entity.id
_entity.type
_entity.pdbx_description
1 polymer ?
#
loop_
_entity_poly.entity_id
_entity_poly.type
_entity_poly.pdbx_seq_one_letter_code
_entity_poly.pdbx_strand_id
1 'polypeptide(L)'
;MKYDIKQMTVDLLERVDQFIAGSLTQADLKTYAQDQFWKWDNVDDATLPPPNDNDRVYWAAIHDIWNLNDQPPEYHPGIEEIKMHRRYLTGEKQLPVDELANRPTRKIKEIAEPSSACDSKPCGFRSHER
;
A
#
# COMPACT_ATOMS: atom_id res chain seq x y z
N MET A 1 -14.22 -7.35 7.50
CA MET A 1 -13.86 -5.99 7.06
C MET A 1 -13.72 -6.02 5.54
N LYS A 2 -14.27 -5.07 4.79
CA LYS A 2 -14.20 -5.08 3.31
C LYS A 2 -13.12 -4.11 2.84
N TYR A 3 -12.23 -4.55 1.95
CA TYR A 3 -11.29 -3.68 1.26
C TYR A 3 -12.01 -2.94 0.14
N ASP A 4 -12.14 -1.62 0.27
CA ASP A 4 -12.83 -0.79 -0.72
C ASP A 4 -12.06 0.51 -0.92
N ILE A 5 -11.10 0.47 -1.84
CA ILE A 5 -10.17 1.57 -2.08
C ILE A 5 -10.89 2.85 -2.50
N LYS A 6 -12.02 2.74 -3.19
CA LYS A 6 -12.82 3.91 -3.59
C LYS A 6 -13.38 4.62 -2.37
N GLN A 7 -14.02 3.87 -1.46
CA GLN A 7 -14.56 4.46 -0.24
C GLN A 7 -13.45 5.02 0.65
N MET A 8 -12.36 4.27 0.82
CA MET A 8 -11.21 4.72 1.62
C MET A 8 -10.61 6.02 1.08
N THR A 9 -10.51 6.16 -0.25
CA THR A 9 -10.05 7.38 -0.91
C THR A 9 -10.99 8.55 -0.66
N VAL A 10 -12.30 8.35 -0.74
CA VAL A 10 -13.31 9.38 -0.43
C VAL A 10 -13.17 9.84 1.03
N ASP A 11 -13.06 8.90 1.96
CA ASP A 11 -12.93 9.18 3.40
C ASP A 11 -11.61 9.92 3.74
N LEU A 12 -10.54 9.64 2.99
CA LEU A 12 -9.27 10.35 3.11
C LEU A 12 -9.36 11.77 2.53
N LEU A 13 -9.95 11.92 1.35
CA LEU A 13 -10.16 13.23 0.71
C LEU A 13 -10.97 14.17 1.61
N GLU A 14 -12.03 13.69 2.25
CA GLU A 14 -12.82 14.50 3.18
C GLU A 14 -11.97 15.04 4.34
N ARG A 15 -11.13 14.20 4.94
CA ARG A 15 -10.27 14.61 6.06
C ARG A 15 -9.16 15.57 5.61
N VAL A 16 -8.57 15.33 4.44
CA VAL A 16 -7.59 16.24 3.85
C VAL A 16 -8.23 17.60 3.58
N ASP A 17 -9.46 17.64 3.05
CA ASP A 17 -10.20 18.87 2.79
C ASP A 17 -10.53 19.62 4.09
N GLN A 18 -10.95 18.90 5.13
CA GLN A 18 -11.16 19.48 6.46
C GLN A 18 -9.88 20.04 7.07
N PHE A 19 -8.73 19.37 6.89
CA PHE A 19 -7.44 19.86 7.35
C PHE A 19 -7.01 21.12 6.60
N ILE A 20 -7.12 21.12 5.27
CA ILE A 20 -6.82 22.29 4.43
C ILE A 20 -7.72 23.48 4.78
N ALA A 21 -8.99 23.22 5.08
CA ALA A 21 -9.94 24.24 5.54
C ALA A 21 -9.71 24.71 6.99
N GLY A 22 -8.82 24.04 7.74
CA GLY A 22 -8.50 24.36 9.13
C GLY A 22 -9.53 23.87 10.16
N SER A 23 -10.49 23.03 9.75
CA SER A 23 -11.49 22.43 10.66
C SER A 23 -11.03 21.11 11.29
N LEU A 24 -9.96 20.49 10.76
CA LEU A 24 -9.30 19.31 11.32
C LEU A 24 -7.86 19.68 11.69
N THR A 25 -7.36 19.23 12.84
CA THR A 25 -5.98 19.51 13.24
C THR A 25 -4.99 18.56 12.55
N GLN A 26 -3.71 18.95 12.50
CA GLN A 26 -2.65 18.05 12.01
C GLN A 26 -2.59 16.75 12.82
N ALA A 27 -2.76 16.84 14.15
CA ALA A 27 -2.71 15.67 15.02
C ALA A 27 -3.84 14.68 14.68
N ASP A 28 -5.07 15.16 14.47
CA ASP A 28 -6.20 14.32 14.10
C ASP A 28 -6.00 13.66 12.73
N LEU A 29 -5.46 14.41 11.76
CA LEU A 29 -5.16 13.89 10.44
C LEU A 29 -4.08 12.80 10.50
N LYS A 30 -3.03 12.99 11.32
CA LYS A 30 -1.99 11.98 11.57
C LYS A 30 -2.56 10.74 12.25
N THR A 31 -3.42 10.90 13.26
CA THR A 31 -4.10 9.79 13.93
C THR A 31 -4.93 8.98 12.94
N TYR A 32 -5.66 9.63 12.04
CA TYR A 32 -6.40 8.93 11.00
C TYR A 32 -5.49 8.09 10.09
N ALA A 33 -4.39 8.67 9.60
CA ALA A 33 -3.45 7.95 8.74
C ALA A 33 -2.84 6.75 9.46
N GLN A 34 -2.47 6.93 10.73
CA GLN A 34 -1.95 5.86 11.57
C GLN A 34 -2.98 4.74 11.79
N ASP A 35 -4.24 5.08 12.07
CA ASP A 35 -5.32 4.10 12.21
C ASP A 35 -5.55 3.30 10.93
N GLN A 36 -5.50 3.97 9.76
CA GLN A 36 -5.56 3.27 8.48
C GLN A 36 -4.37 2.33 8.32
N PHE A 37 -3.16 2.75 8.67
CA PHE A 37 -1.99 1.89 8.58
C PHE A 37 -2.14 0.62 9.43
N TRP A 38 -2.39 0.78 10.74
CA TRP A 38 -2.48 -0.35 11.68
C TRP A 38 -3.61 -1.32 11.35
N LYS A 39 -4.72 -0.81 10.82
CA LYS A 39 -5.88 -1.62 10.41
C LYS A 39 -5.51 -2.67 9.37
N TRP A 40 -4.52 -2.40 8.52
CA TRP A 40 -4.15 -3.27 7.40
C TRP A 40 -2.78 -3.92 7.56
N ASP A 41 -1.93 -3.44 8.47
CA ASP A 41 -0.58 -3.98 8.73
C ASP A 41 -0.55 -5.50 9.01
N ASN A 42 -1.58 -6.01 9.67
CA ASN A 42 -1.70 -7.44 10.01
C ASN A 42 -2.59 -8.25 9.05
N VAL A 43 -3.14 -7.61 8.02
CA VAL A 43 -3.95 -8.29 7.01
C VAL A 43 -3.03 -8.95 5.99
N ASP A 44 -3.36 -10.19 5.63
CA ASP A 44 -2.65 -10.95 4.61
C ASP A 44 -2.95 -10.38 3.22
N ASP A 45 -1.90 -9.97 2.51
CA ASP A 45 -1.98 -9.39 1.16
C ASP A 45 -2.69 -10.31 0.16
N ALA A 46 -2.55 -11.63 0.30
CA ALA A 46 -3.19 -12.59 -0.60
C ALA A 46 -4.72 -12.64 -0.46
N THR A 47 -5.26 -12.10 0.65
CA THR A 47 -6.71 -12.03 0.89
C THR A 47 -7.35 -10.78 0.29
N LEU A 48 -6.53 -9.89 -0.28
CA LEU A 48 -6.95 -8.61 -0.81
C LEU A 48 -6.92 -8.60 -2.34
N PRO A 49 -7.69 -7.70 -3.00
CA PRO A 49 -7.54 -7.48 -4.42
C PRO A 49 -6.10 -7.10 -4.79
N PRO A 50 -5.61 -7.45 -6.00
CA PRO A 50 -4.30 -7.04 -6.47
C PRO A 50 -4.14 -5.51 -6.40
N PRO A 51 -2.99 -5.00 -5.94
CA PRO A 51 -2.75 -3.57 -5.89
C PRO A 51 -2.77 -2.97 -7.30
N ASN A 52 -3.31 -1.77 -7.42
CA ASN A 52 -3.30 -0.97 -8.64
C ASN A 52 -2.80 0.45 -8.32
N ASP A 53 -2.63 1.30 -9.33
CA ASP A 53 -2.05 2.63 -9.09
C ASP A 53 -2.89 3.49 -8.16
N ASN A 54 -4.23 3.41 -8.21
CA ASN A 54 -5.09 4.15 -7.26
C ASN A 54 -4.86 3.68 -5.81
N ASP A 55 -4.65 2.39 -5.62
CA ASP A 55 -4.27 1.82 -4.33
C ASP A 55 -2.95 2.41 -3.84
N ARG A 56 -1.95 2.43 -4.72
CA ARG A 56 -0.61 2.90 -4.37
C ARG A 56 -0.55 4.41 -4.13
N VAL A 57 -1.35 5.20 -4.84
CA VAL A 57 -1.53 6.64 -4.59
C VAL A 57 -2.16 6.88 -3.22
N TYR A 58 -3.21 6.12 -2.86
CA TYR A 58 -3.82 6.20 -1.54
C TYR A 58 -2.80 5.93 -0.43
N TRP A 59 -2.01 4.86 -0.56
CA TRP A 59 -1.02 4.51 0.44
C TRP A 59 0.12 5.52 0.51
N ALA A 60 0.55 6.09 -0.61
CA ALA A 60 1.53 7.17 -0.62
C ALA A 60 1.05 8.38 0.18
N ALA A 61 -0.21 8.79 -0.03
CA ALA A 61 -0.81 9.88 0.74
C ALA A 61 -0.89 9.56 2.24
N ILE A 62 -1.25 8.33 2.62
CA ILE A 62 -1.26 7.89 4.03
C ILE A 62 0.13 7.96 4.66
N HIS A 63 1.17 7.51 3.95
CA HIS A 63 2.56 7.57 4.41
C HIS A 63 3.02 9.02 4.62
N ASP A 64 2.71 9.91 3.68
CA ASP A 64 3.12 11.32 3.77
C ASP A 64 2.38 12.05 4.88
N ILE A 65 1.09 11.78 5.05
CA ILE A 65 0.31 12.33 6.17
C ILE A 65 0.88 11.84 7.50
N TRP A 66 1.21 10.55 7.63
CA TRP A 66 1.74 10.02 8.89
C TRP A 66 3.06 10.71 9.26
N ASN A 67 3.92 11.00 8.29
CA ASN A 67 5.21 11.65 8.50
C ASN A 67 5.16 13.20 8.44
N LEU A 68 3.97 13.79 8.33
CA LEU A 68 3.77 15.23 8.20
C LEU A 68 4.44 15.99 9.36
N ASN A 69 5.41 16.84 9.00
CA ASN A 69 6.22 17.68 9.88
C ASN A 69 7.03 16.97 10.99
N ASP A 70 7.35 15.67 10.89
CA ASP A 70 8.22 14.98 11.86
C ASP A 70 9.71 15.32 11.66
N GLN A 71 10.52 15.34 12.73
CA GLN A 71 12.00 15.46 12.70
C GLN A 71 12.67 14.36 13.56
N PRO A 72 13.79 13.69 13.13
CA PRO A 72 14.58 13.77 11.86
C PRO A 72 14.58 12.45 11.01
N PRO A 73 15.18 12.30 9.77
CA PRO A 73 15.63 13.26 8.73
C PRO A 73 15.33 12.97 7.22
N GLU A 74 14.70 11.88 6.77
CA GLU A 74 14.79 11.49 5.33
C GLU A 74 13.73 12.12 4.39
N TYR A 75 12.56 12.48 4.89
CA TYR A 75 11.50 13.07 4.08
C TYR A 75 10.55 13.90 4.95
N HIS A 76 10.34 15.16 4.57
CA HIS A 76 9.51 16.11 5.30
C HIS A 76 8.35 16.57 4.41
N PRO A 77 7.25 15.80 4.32
CA PRO A 77 6.07 16.27 3.64
C PRO A 77 5.51 17.46 4.42
N GLY A 78 5.39 18.61 3.74
CA GLY A 78 4.77 19.80 4.26
C GLY A 78 3.29 19.90 3.90
N ILE A 79 2.67 21.03 4.25
CA ILE A 79 1.27 21.31 3.88
C ILE A 79 1.08 21.34 2.35
N GLU A 80 2.09 21.79 1.61
CA GLU A 80 2.04 21.81 0.13
C GLU A 80 2.00 20.39 -0.44
N GLU A 81 2.71 19.43 0.16
CA GLU A 81 2.68 18.03 -0.25
C GLU A 81 1.31 17.40 0.05
N ILE A 82 0.66 17.77 1.16
CA ILE A 82 -0.71 17.33 1.43
C ILE A 82 -1.71 17.86 0.38
N LYS A 83 -1.56 19.12 -0.04
CA LYS A 83 -2.37 19.69 -1.14
C LYS A 83 -2.06 19.01 -2.47
N MET A 84 -0.83 18.58 -2.69
CA MET A 84 -0.42 17.82 -3.88
C MET A 84 -1.05 16.43 -3.89
N HIS A 85 -1.00 15.70 -2.77
CA HIS A 85 -1.66 14.40 -2.60
C HIS A 85 -3.17 14.46 -2.83
N ARG A 86 -3.84 15.53 -2.37
CA ARG A 86 -5.25 15.76 -2.70
C ARG A 86 -5.50 15.70 -4.22
N ARG A 87 -4.66 16.37 -5.02
CA ARG A 87 -4.78 16.39 -6.49
C ARG A 87 -4.50 15.04 -7.14
N TYR A 88 -3.65 14.22 -6.53
CA TYR A 88 -3.40 12.85 -7.00
C TYR A 88 -4.58 11.94 -6.71
N LEU A 89 -5.15 12.04 -5.50
CA LEU A 89 -6.32 11.26 -5.09
C LEU A 89 -7.59 11.60 -5.90
N THR A 90 -7.73 12.84 -6.37
CA THR A 90 -8.83 13.26 -7.26
C THR A 90 -8.57 12.91 -8.73
N GLY A 91 -7.37 12.47 -9.09
CA GLY A 91 -6.94 12.24 -10.47
C GLY A 91 -6.67 13.53 -11.28
N GLU A 92 -6.62 14.69 -10.61
CA GLU A 92 -6.26 15.97 -11.24
C GLU A 92 -4.79 15.99 -11.70
N LYS A 93 -3.92 15.22 -11.03
CA LYS A 93 -2.54 14.95 -11.43
C LYS A 93 -2.23 13.47 -11.26
N GLN A 94 -1.15 13.00 -11.90
CA GLN A 94 -0.59 11.68 -11.67
C GLN A 94 0.61 11.77 -10.72
N LEU A 95 0.63 10.91 -9.71
CA LEU A 95 1.77 10.72 -8.82
C LEU A 95 2.91 10.02 -9.59
N PRO A 96 4.17 10.46 -9.47
CA PRO A 96 5.32 9.76 -10.06
C PRO A 96 5.41 8.31 -9.60
N VAL A 97 5.87 7.41 -10.48
CA VAL A 97 5.90 5.96 -10.23
C VAL A 97 6.81 5.59 -9.05
N ASP A 98 7.88 6.36 -8.86
CA ASP A 98 8.84 6.24 -7.76
C ASP A 98 8.28 6.70 -6.40
N GLU A 99 7.22 7.50 -6.39
CA GLU A 99 6.52 7.95 -5.19
C GLU A 99 5.32 7.04 -4.82
N LEU A 100 4.97 6.07 -5.69
CA LEU A 100 3.89 5.12 -5.42
C LEU A 100 4.26 4.15 -4.29
N ALA A 101 3.57 4.25 -3.15
CA ALA A 101 3.79 3.37 -2.01
C ALA A 101 2.98 2.07 -2.10
N ASN A 102 3.48 1.02 -1.46
CA ASN A 102 2.73 -0.23 -1.29
C ASN A 102 1.92 -0.17 0.01
N ARG A 103 0.79 -0.87 0.05
CA ARG A 103 0.01 -1.04 1.28
C ARG A 103 0.81 -1.79 2.36
N PRO A 104 0.55 -1.53 3.66
CA PRO A 104 1.40 -2.01 4.75
C PRO A 104 1.17 -3.46 5.18
N THR A 105 0.42 -4.24 4.39
CA THR A 105 0.00 -5.60 4.72
C THR A 105 1.16 -6.53 5.00
N ARG A 106 0.91 -7.56 5.83
CA ARG A 106 1.82 -8.69 5.99
C ARG A 106 1.97 -9.39 4.64
N LYS A 107 3.09 -9.14 3.97
CA LYS A 107 3.50 -9.93 2.81
C LYS A 107 3.59 -11.37 3.29
N ILE A 108 2.81 -12.28 2.72
CA ILE A 108 3.20 -13.68 2.78
C ILE A 108 4.56 -13.70 2.07
N LYS A 109 5.62 -14.08 2.79
CA LYS A 109 6.86 -14.46 2.12
C LYS A 109 6.44 -15.48 1.08
N GLU A 110 6.61 -15.16 -0.21
CA GLU A 110 6.51 -16.16 -1.27
C GLU A 110 7.21 -17.41 -0.76
N ILE A 111 6.42 -18.46 -0.53
CA ILE A 111 6.98 -19.79 -0.40
C ILE A 111 7.58 -19.97 -1.79
N ALA A 112 8.90 -19.89 -1.90
CA ALA A 112 9.62 -20.09 -3.14
C ALA A 112 8.94 -21.25 -3.90
N GLU A 113 8.37 -20.96 -5.07
CA GLU A 113 7.69 -21.98 -5.84
C GLU A 113 8.64 -23.19 -5.99
N PRO A 114 8.14 -24.43 -5.83
CA PRO A 114 8.96 -25.59 -6.07
C PRO A 114 9.37 -25.55 -7.54
N SER A 115 10.67 -25.38 -7.79
CA SER A 115 11.21 -25.58 -9.14
C SER A 115 10.83 -27.00 -9.59
N SER A 116 9.78 -27.05 -10.41
CA SER A 116 9.45 -28.16 -11.27
C SER A 116 10.59 -28.33 -12.27
N ALA A 117 11.65 -29.00 -11.84
CA ALA A 117 12.51 -29.71 -12.77
C ALA A 117 11.81 -31.02 -13.12
N CYS A 118 10.96 -30.96 -14.15
CA CYS A 118 10.77 -32.12 -15.01
C CYS A 118 12.12 -32.41 -15.66
N ASP A 119 12.78 -33.48 -15.27
CA ASP A 119 13.75 -34.13 -16.16
C ASP A 119 13.61 -35.65 -16.08
N SER A 120 12.92 -36.16 -17.09
CA SER A 120 13.22 -37.42 -17.79
C SER A 120 13.19 -38.73 -16.98
N LYS A 121 12.01 -39.36 -16.94
CA LYS A 121 11.97 -40.83 -17.03
C LYS A 121 12.60 -41.26 -18.36
N PRO A 122 13.35 -42.36 -18.36
CA PRO A 122 13.15 -43.36 -19.39
C PRO A 122 12.47 -44.60 -18.80
N CYS A 123 11.36 -44.97 -19.44
CA CYS A 123 10.82 -46.33 -19.37
C CYS A 123 11.90 -47.32 -19.84
N GLY A 124 12.08 -48.45 -19.13
CA GLY A 124 12.97 -49.51 -19.63
C GLY A 124 13.21 -50.66 -18.66
N PHE A 125 12.33 -51.67 -18.72
CA PHE A 125 12.50 -53.02 -18.20
C PHE A 125 13.84 -53.66 -18.62
N ARG A 126 14.55 -54.33 -17.68
CA ARG A 126 14.96 -55.75 -17.78
C ARG A 126 15.81 -56.23 -16.58
N SER A 127 15.35 -57.35 -15.99
CA SER A 127 16.00 -58.52 -15.36
C SER A 127 17.50 -58.44 -14.97
N HIS A 128 17.99 -59.03 -13.88
CA HIS A 128 17.89 -60.46 -13.53
C HIS A 128 18.56 -60.70 -12.15
N GLU A 129 18.02 -61.63 -11.37
CA GLU A 129 18.59 -62.21 -10.15
C GLU A 129 19.98 -62.85 -10.41
N ARG A 130 20.92 -62.69 -9.49
CA ARG A 130 21.70 -63.77 -8.84
C ARG A 130 22.64 -63.23 -7.77
#